data_AF-A0A151C5F0-F1
#
_entry.id   AF-A0A151C5F0-F1
#
_cell.length_a   1.000
_cell.length_b   1.000
_cell.length_c   1.000
_cell.angle_alpha   90.00
_cell.angle_beta   90.00
_cell.angle_gamma   90.00
#
_symmetry.space_group_name_H-M   'P 1'
#
loop_
_entity.id
_entity.type
_entity.pdbx_description
1 polymer ?
#
loop_
_entity_poly.entity_id
_entity_poly.type
_entity_poly.pdbx_seq_one_letter_code
_entity_poly.pdbx_strand_id
1 'polypeptide(L)'
;MITVSFDDTTAGPDDLPLLRIADAANRIHGMDARRLPGLLESSWLDWAPPSSRLPDVGMPSPPGRDDWLWARGHAGLLGFDVSAYGSGMMFASMLAKRVGVRRAGWSALALAWCARMARLDARAWTLALLEHDPARVRADSLRLVPVGPLSGLWSVWASPAFMPGVTGADVACALMDCARAGRYRSDHVVAPDGRTVRIPDMVWDRVDSMGLASVFADTGF
;
A
#
# COMPACT_ATOMS: atom_id res chain seq x y z
N MET A 1 3.82 7.60 15.23
CA MET A 1 4.93 7.22 14.34
C MET A 1 5.68 5.98 14.83
N ILE A 2 6.00 5.01 13.96
CA ILE A 2 6.88 3.87 14.28
C ILE A 2 8.35 4.24 14.01
N THR A 3 9.22 4.04 15.00
CA THR A 3 10.67 4.21 14.88
C THR A 3 11.42 2.92 15.26
N VAL A 4 12.65 2.78 14.78
CA VAL A 4 13.54 1.66 15.13
C VAL A 4 14.86 2.19 15.68
N SER A 5 15.34 1.59 16.76
CA SER A 5 16.62 1.94 17.39
C SER A 5 17.60 0.78 17.32
N PHE A 6 18.81 1.06 16.85
CA PHE A 6 19.90 0.10 16.73
C PHE A 6 21.23 0.82 16.93
N ASP A 7 22.09 0.28 17.81
CA ASP A 7 23.43 0.82 18.08
C ASP A 7 23.41 2.32 18.42
N ASP A 8 22.59 2.69 19.42
CA ASP A 8 22.35 4.05 19.91
C ASP A 8 21.87 5.07 18.86
N THR A 9 21.40 4.60 17.71
CA THR A 9 20.85 5.44 16.65
C THR A 9 19.43 5.03 16.28
N THR A 10 18.59 6.03 16.03
CA THR A 10 17.17 5.83 15.69
C THR A 10 16.92 6.20 14.24
N ALA A 11 16.08 5.42 13.57
CA ALA A 11 15.58 5.69 12.23
C ALA A 11 14.04 5.68 12.23
N GLY A 12 13.46 6.55 11.40
CA GLY A 12 12.01 6.70 11.21
C GLY A 12 11.54 6.33 9.81
N PRO A 13 10.24 6.55 9.53
CA PRO A 13 9.61 6.33 8.22
C PRO A 13 10.30 7.05 7.05
N ASP A 14 10.93 8.18 7.30
CA ASP A 14 11.63 8.95 6.26
C ASP A 14 12.96 8.29 5.87
N ASP A 15 13.59 7.59 6.82
CA ASP A 15 14.86 6.92 6.59
C ASP A 15 14.69 5.59 5.86
N LEU A 16 13.59 4.86 6.12
CA LEU A 16 13.42 3.46 5.71
C LEU A 16 12.07 3.26 4.99
N PRO A 17 12.06 2.94 3.68
CA PRO A 17 10.83 2.71 2.93
C PRO A 17 9.91 1.65 3.55
N LEU A 18 10.47 0.55 4.05
CA LEU A 18 9.69 -0.50 4.73
C LEU A 18 9.05 -0.01 6.03
N LEU A 19 9.74 0.88 6.76
CA LEU A 19 9.20 1.45 7.99
C LEU A 19 8.09 2.45 7.69
N ARG A 20 8.18 3.18 6.57
CA ARG A 20 7.08 4.02 6.06
C ARG A 20 5.81 3.23 5.80
N ILE A 21 5.93 2.08 5.16
CA ILE A 21 4.79 1.20 4.88
C ILE A 21 4.20 0.66 6.19
N ALA A 22 5.04 0.23 7.13
CA ALA A 22 4.58 -0.24 8.44
C ALA A 22 3.87 0.87 9.24
N ASP A 23 4.40 2.09 9.19
CA ASP A 23 3.78 3.25 9.85
C ASP A 23 2.43 3.62 9.23
N ALA A 24 2.34 3.66 7.89
CA ALA A 24 1.08 3.85 7.18
C ALA A 24 0.06 2.75 7.52
N ALA A 25 0.49 1.49 7.55
CA ALA A 25 -0.37 0.36 7.94
C ALA A 25 -0.90 0.52 9.37
N ASN A 26 -0.09 1.05 10.29
CA ASN A 26 -0.52 1.31 11.66
C ASN A 26 -1.59 2.41 11.72
N ARG A 27 -1.41 3.50 10.96
CA ARG A 27 -2.42 4.56 10.85
C ARG A 27 -3.73 4.05 10.24
N ILE A 28 -3.65 3.21 9.20
CA ILE A 28 -4.84 2.58 8.59
C ILE A 28 -5.53 1.65 9.58
N HIS A 29 -4.76 0.83 10.32
CA HIS A 29 -5.30 -0.08 11.32
C HIS A 29 -6.06 0.65 12.44
N GLY A 30 -5.55 1.80 12.90
CA GLY A 30 -6.20 2.64 13.92
C GLY A 30 -7.28 3.59 13.39
N MET A 31 -7.64 3.52 12.10
CA MET A 31 -8.60 4.43 11.49
C MET A 31 -10.03 4.16 11.96
N ASP A 32 -10.77 5.22 12.31
CA ASP A 32 -12.23 5.15 12.45
C ASP A 32 -12.90 5.02 11.08
N ALA A 33 -13.62 3.92 10.86
CA ALA A 33 -14.29 3.62 9.59
C ALA A 33 -15.25 4.73 9.12
N ARG A 34 -15.81 5.53 10.04
CA ARG A 34 -16.67 6.68 9.69
C ARG A 34 -15.94 7.79 8.94
N ARG A 35 -14.61 7.84 9.04
CA ARG A 35 -13.77 8.81 8.31
C ARG A 35 -13.46 8.39 6.88
N LEU A 36 -13.72 7.13 6.52
CA LEU A 36 -13.36 6.58 5.21
C LEU A 36 -13.90 7.39 4.03
N PRO A 37 -15.18 7.82 3.99
CA PRO A 37 -15.70 8.59 2.86
C PRO A 37 -14.92 9.90 2.61
N GLY A 38 -14.71 10.70 3.67
CA GLY A 38 -13.95 11.96 3.57
C GLY A 38 -12.45 11.75 3.31
N LEU A 39 -11.89 10.64 3.78
CA LEU A 39 -10.51 10.26 3.47
C LEU A 39 -10.31 9.97 1.98
N LEU A 40 -11.21 9.17 1.39
CA LEU A 40 -11.16 8.87 -0.04
C LEU A 40 -11.46 10.10 -0.90
N GLU A 41 -12.38 10.97 -0.45
CA GLU A 41 -12.66 12.25 -1.12
C GLU A 41 -11.44 13.16 -1.15
N SER A 42 -10.75 13.33 -0.03
CA SER A 42 -9.50 14.09 -0.02
C SER A 42 -8.44 13.42 -0.90
N SER A 43 -8.29 12.09 -0.86
CA SER A 43 -7.30 11.35 -1.67
C SER A 43 -7.51 11.59 -3.15
N TRP A 44 -8.77 11.64 -3.56
CA TRP A 44 -9.18 11.97 -4.91
C TRP A 44 -8.79 13.37 -5.37
N LEU A 45 -8.89 14.40 -4.52
CA LEU A 45 -8.57 15.77 -4.95
C LEU A 45 -7.10 15.96 -5.34
N ASP A 46 -6.18 15.32 -4.60
CA ASP A 46 -4.72 15.55 -4.78
C ASP A 46 -3.99 14.33 -5.34
N TRP A 47 -4.71 13.23 -5.63
CA TRP A 47 -4.14 11.92 -5.99
C TRP A 47 -3.08 11.43 -4.99
N ALA A 48 -3.28 11.73 -3.71
CA ALA A 48 -2.34 11.44 -2.64
C ALA A 48 -2.74 10.16 -1.87
N PRO A 49 -1.78 9.41 -1.29
CA PRO A 49 -2.06 8.27 -0.44
C PRO A 49 -3.06 8.60 0.67
N PRO A 50 -4.19 7.89 0.80
CA PRO A 50 -5.15 8.13 1.87
C PRO A 50 -4.51 8.11 3.27
N SER A 51 -3.58 7.20 3.55
CA SER A 51 -2.92 7.11 4.86
C SER A 51 -2.16 8.36 5.26
N SER A 52 -1.69 9.17 4.30
CA SER A 52 -0.95 10.41 4.56
C SER A 52 -1.76 11.45 5.35
N ARG A 53 -3.10 11.37 5.30
CA ARG A 53 -4.01 12.27 6.02
C ARG A 53 -4.55 11.69 7.33
N LEU A 54 -4.19 10.45 7.64
CA LEU A 54 -4.54 9.85 8.91
C LEU A 54 -3.61 10.37 10.02
N PRO A 55 -4.14 10.66 11.21
CA PRO A 55 -3.32 11.06 12.33
C PRO A 55 -2.40 9.92 12.75
N ASP A 56 -1.29 10.28 13.40
CA ASP A 56 -0.48 9.32 14.12
C ASP A 56 -1.29 8.60 15.19
N VAL A 57 -1.12 7.29 15.27
CA VAL A 57 -1.71 6.44 16.30
C VAL A 57 -0.63 5.92 17.24
N GLY A 58 -1.05 5.48 18.43
CA GLY A 58 -0.15 4.89 19.42
C GLY A 58 0.65 3.73 18.82
N MET A 59 1.90 3.56 19.25
CA MET A 59 2.71 2.45 18.76
C MET A 59 2.09 1.12 19.19
N PRO A 60 2.02 0.12 18.28
CA PRO A 60 1.68 -1.24 18.68
C PRO A 60 2.73 -1.80 19.63
N SER A 61 2.42 -2.92 20.27
CA SER A 61 3.44 -3.72 20.94
C SER A 61 4.59 -4.04 19.96
N PRO A 62 5.86 -3.84 20.36
CA PRO A 62 7.01 -4.08 19.50
C PRO A 62 7.03 -5.50 18.91
N PRO A 63 7.63 -5.67 17.71
CA PRO A 63 7.72 -6.98 17.07
C PRO A 63 8.54 -7.96 17.91
N GLY A 64 8.04 -9.18 18.05
CA GLY A 64 8.67 -10.26 18.80
C GLY A 64 9.25 -11.37 17.92
N ARG A 65 9.69 -12.45 18.57
CA ARG A 65 10.19 -13.67 17.89
C ARG A 65 9.13 -14.27 16.96
N ASP A 66 7.86 -14.25 17.36
CA ASP A 66 6.79 -14.88 16.59
C ASP A 66 6.50 -14.12 15.30
N ASP A 67 6.63 -12.80 15.28
CA ASP A 67 6.46 -12.00 14.06
C ASP A 67 7.55 -12.33 13.04
N TRP A 68 8.79 -12.52 13.51
CA TRP A 68 9.89 -13.00 12.67
C TRP A 68 9.65 -14.40 12.11
N LEU A 69 9.19 -15.34 12.94
CA LEU A 69 8.88 -16.70 12.48
C LEU A 69 7.73 -16.69 11.48
N TRP A 70 6.71 -15.87 11.73
CA TRP A 70 5.58 -15.69 10.82
C TRP A 70 6.02 -15.11 9.47
N ALA A 71 6.90 -14.10 9.47
CA ALA A 71 7.46 -13.50 8.25
C ALA A 71 8.13 -14.52 7.33
N ARG A 72 8.69 -15.60 7.90
CA ARG A 72 9.33 -16.67 7.13
C ARG A 72 8.34 -17.45 6.26
N GLY A 73 7.15 -17.72 6.79
CA GLY A 73 6.09 -18.40 6.06
C GLY A 73 5.27 -17.48 5.14
N HIS A 74 5.40 -16.16 5.28
CA HIS A 74 4.49 -15.18 4.67
C HIS A 74 5.21 -14.07 3.90
N ALA A 75 6.41 -14.34 3.37
CA ALA A 75 7.17 -13.37 2.56
C ALA A 75 6.35 -12.76 1.41
N GLY A 76 5.52 -13.56 0.74
CA GLY A 76 4.65 -13.08 -0.34
C GLY A 76 3.69 -11.97 0.11
N LEU A 77 3.10 -12.10 1.30
CA LEU A 77 2.22 -11.06 1.86
C LEU A 77 2.99 -9.78 2.21
N LEU A 78 4.25 -9.92 2.62
CA LEU A 78 5.16 -8.81 2.89
C LEU A 78 5.78 -8.20 1.62
N GLY A 79 5.50 -8.76 0.45
CA GLY A 79 6.01 -8.25 -0.81
C GLY A 79 7.44 -8.68 -1.15
N PHE A 80 7.88 -9.83 -0.64
CA PHE A 80 9.16 -10.45 -0.94
C PHE A 80 8.97 -11.81 -1.64
N ASP A 81 9.86 -12.15 -2.58
CA ASP A 81 9.76 -13.40 -3.33
C ASP A 81 10.07 -14.63 -2.47
N VAL A 82 11.04 -14.55 -1.56
CA VAL A 82 11.43 -15.66 -0.68
C VAL A 82 11.88 -15.13 0.67
N SER A 83 11.44 -15.76 1.77
CA SER A 83 12.04 -15.54 3.09
C SER A 83 13.23 -16.48 3.30
N ALA A 84 14.40 -16.08 2.82
CA ALA A 84 15.61 -16.89 2.95
C ALA A 84 16.28 -16.80 4.33
N TYR A 85 15.74 -15.98 5.25
CA TYR A 85 16.47 -15.55 6.44
C TYR A 85 16.03 -16.35 7.68
N GLY A 86 16.98 -17.06 8.30
CA GLY A 86 16.73 -17.82 9.52
C GLY A 86 16.42 -16.96 10.75
N SER A 87 16.88 -15.70 10.75
CA SER A 87 16.62 -14.71 11.79
C SER A 87 16.86 -13.28 11.27
N GLY A 88 16.36 -12.27 12.00
CA GLY A 88 16.65 -10.86 11.70
C GLY A 88 18.15 -10.53 11.77
N MET A 89 18.90 -11.19 12.67
CA MET A 89 20.36 -11.04 12.77
C MET A 89 21.08 -11.61 11.54
N MET A 90 20.63 -12.75 11.01
CA MET A 90 21.17 -13.32 9.77
C MET A 90 20.90 -12.39 8.58
N PHE A 91 19.69 -11.82 8.50
CA PHE A 91 19.34 -10.83 7.49
C PHE A 91 20.24 -9.59 7.59
N ALA A 92 20.38 -9.01 8.78
CA ALA A 92 21.25 -7.85 9.01
C ALA A 92 22.72 -8.17 8.65
N SER A 93 23.24 -9.33 9.04
CA SER A 93 24.63 -9.73 8.75
C SER A 93 24.92 -9.82 7.25
N MET A 94 23.95 -10.29 6.46
CA MET A 94 24.10 -10.35 5.00
C MET A 94 24.02 -8.99 4.34
N LEU A 95 23.18 -8.08 4.85
CA LEU A 95 23.08 -6.71 4.36
C LEU A 95 24.28 -5.85 4.78
N ALA A 96 24.88 -6.11 5.93
CA ALA A 96 25.91 -5.25 6.53
C ALA A 96 27.10 -4.98 5.59
N LYS A 97 27.49 -5.95 4.77
CA LYS A 97 28.59 -5.77 3.78
C LYS A 97 28.25 -4.76 2.68
N ARG A 98 26.96 -4.56 2.38
CA ARG A 98 26.49 -3.67 1.29
C ARG A 98 26.09 -2.29 1.79
N VAL A 99 25.44 -2.22 2.95
CA VAL A 99 24.82 -0.97 3.44
C VAL A 99 25.38 -0.49 4.77
N GLY A 100 26.36 -1.21 5.34
CA GLY A 100 26.89 -0.95 6.68
C GLY A 100 26.03 -1.57 7.79
N VAL A 101 26.67 -1.82 8.94
CA VAL A 101 26.08 -2.53 10.08
C VAL A 101 24.82 -1.81 10.60
N ARG A 102 24.89 -0.48 10.76
CA ARG A 102 23.77 0.35 11.24
C ARG A 102 22.53 0.22 10.36
N ARG A 103 22.67 0.49 9.06
CA ARG A 103 21.56 0.45 8.09
C ARG A 103 20.98 -0.96 7.96
N ALA A 104 21.83 -1.99 8.09
CA ALA A 104 21.40 -3.37 8.08
C ALA A 104 20.57 -3.74 9.34
N GLY A 105 20.99 -3.28 10.53
CA GLY A 105 20.24 -3.44 11.77
C GLY A 105 18.87 -2.77 11.69
N TRP A 106 18.82 -1.51 11.22
CA TRP A 106 17.58 -0.79 10.96
C TRP A 106 16.65 -1.52 9.97
N SER A 107 17.21 -2.03 8.86
CA SER A 107 16.43 -2.77 7.85
C SER A 107 15.83 -4.06 8.41
N ALA A 108 16.56 -4.76 9.27
CA ALA A 108 16.04 -5.93 9.97
C ALA A 108 14.89 -5.54 10.91
N LEU A 109 15.06 -4.50 11.73
CA LEU A 109 13.99 -4.04 12.62
C LEU A 109 12.75 -3.56 11.84
N ALA A 110 12.95 -2.87 10.71
CA ALA A 110 11.85 -2.45 9.84
C ALA A 110 11.09 -3.66 9.25
N LEU A 111 11.79 -4.72 8.84
CA LEU A 111 11.16 -5.96 8.37
C LEU A 111 10.37 -6.66 9.50
N ALA A 112 10.86 -6.62 10.73
CA ALA A 112 10.12 -7.11 11.90
C ALA A 112 8.79 -6.36 12.09
N TRP A 113 8.83 -5.03 11.94
CA TRP A 113 7.64 -4.19 12.00
C TRP A 113 6.67 -4.47 10.85
N CYS A 114 7.16 -4.70 9.63
CA CYS A 114 6.32 -5.13 8.50
C CYS A 114 5.57 -6.43 8.83
N ALA A 115 6.28 -7.42 9.39
CA ALA A 115 5.68 -8.68 9.81
C ALA A 115 4.63 -8.50 10.91
N ARG A 116 4.93 -7.68 11.92
CA ARG A 116 4.00 -7.33 13.00
C ARG A 116 2.73 -6.71 12.46
N MET A 117 2.84 -5.71 11.58
CA MET A 117 1.68 -5.01 11.03
C MET A 117 0.86 -5.91 10.12
N ALA A 118 1.48 -6.69 9.25
CA ALA A 118 0.78 -7.62 8.38
C ALA A 118 0.07 -8.74 9.16
N ARG A 119 0.62 -9.17 10.30
CA ARG A 119 -0.02 -10.17 11.17
C ARG A 119 -1.15 -9.56 12.01
N LEU A 120 -1.01 -8.30 12.44
CA LEU A 120 -2.04 -7.59 13.19
C LEU A 120 -3.26 -7.30 12.30
N ASP A 121 -3.02 -6.81 11.08
CA ASP A 121 -4.04 -6.45 10.12
C ASP A 121 -3.49 -6.55 8.68
N ALA A 122 -3.70 -7.71 8.06
CA ALA A 122 -3.22 -7.99 6.71
C ALA A 122 -3.85 -7.06 5.67
N ARG A 123 -5.08 -6.58 5.91
CA ARG A 123 -5.75 -5.63 5.01
C ARG A 123 -5.11 -4.26 5.10
N ALA A 124 -4.94 -3.71 6.29
CA ALA A 124 -4.27 -2.42 6.49
C ALA A 124 -2.85 -2.42 5.93
N TRP A 125 -2.10 -3.51 6.15
CA TRP A 125 -0.78 -3.71 5.53
C TRP A 125 -0.83 -3.69 4.00
N THR A 126 -1.75 -4.43 3.38
CA THR A 126 -1.85 -4.50 1.92
C THR A 126 -2.24 -3.14 1.33
N LEU A 127 -3.12 -2.38 1.99
CA LEU A 127 -3.47 -1.02 1.58
C LEU A 127 -2.27 -0.07 1.65
N ALA A 128 -1.49 -0.11 2.73
CA ALA A 128 -0.25 0.67 2.83
C ALA A 128 0.80 0.27 1.78
N LEU A 129 0.87 -1.02 1.44
CA LEU A 129 1.76 -1.52 0.40
C LEU A 129 1.34 -1.01 -0.98
N LEU A 130 0.04 -0.95 -1.28
CA LEU A 130 -0.47 -0.35 -2.52
C LEU A 130 -0.10 1.12 -2.67
N GLU A 131 -0.17 1.90 -1.58
CA GLU A 131 0.13 3.33 -1.60
C GLU A 131 1.61 3.63 -1.88
N HIS A 132 2.50 2.81 -1.34
CA HIS A 132 3.92 3.15 -1.25
C HIS A 132 4.83 2.29 -2.13
N ASP A 133 4.44 1.05 -2.42
CA ASP A 133 5.19 0.14 -3.28
C ASP A 133 4.25 -0.90 -3.92
N PRO A 134 3.36 -0.47 -4.83
CA PRO A 134 2.32 -1.34 -5.40
C PRO A 134 2.90 -2.52 -6.20
N ALA A 135 4.13 -2.41 -6.69
CA ALA A 135 4.84 -3.48 -7.39
C ALA A 135 5.15 -4.68 -6.49
N ARG A 136 5.17 -4.49 -5.17
CA ARG A 136 5.36 -5.56 -4.18
C ARG A 136 4.09 -6.33 -3.86
N VAL A 137 2.92 -5.79 -4.19
CA VAL A 137 1.64 -6.46 -3.92
C VAL A 137 1.52 -7.72 -4.78
N ARG A 138 1.19 -8.85 -4.15
CA ARG A 138 0.99 -10.13 -4.83
C ARG A 138 -0.48 -10.33 -5.17
N ALA A 139 -0.75 -11.09 -6.24
CA ALA A 139 -2.10 -11.40 -6.70
C ALA A 139 -2.98 -11.98 -5.58
N ASP A 140 -2.43 -12.87 -4.76
CA ASP A 140 -3.15 -13.47 -3.63
C ASP A 140 -3.64 -12.45 -2.60
N SER A 141 -2.90 -11.34 -2.41
CA SER A 141 -3.27 -10.28 -1.46
C SER A 141 -4.37 -9.37 -1.99
N LEU A 142 -4.67 -9.38 -3.30
CA LEU A 142 -5.70 -8.53 -3.89
C LEU A 142 -7.11 -8.81 -3.35
N ARG A 143 -7.36 -10.02 -2.82
CA ARG A 143 -8.61 -10.35 -2.14
C ARG A 143 -8.87 -9.52 -0.87
N LEU A 144 -7.83 -8.87 -0.33
CA LEU A 144 -7.91 -8.08 0.91
C LEU A 144 -8.32 -6.63 0.65
N VAL A 145 -8.36 -6.18 -0.61
CA VAL A 145 -8.57 -4.78 -0.96
C VAL A 145 -9.83 -4.58 -1.80
N PRO A 146 -10.48 -3.41 -1.73
CA PRO A 146 -11.63 -3.09 -2.54
C PRO A 146 -11.41 -3.26 -4.05
N VAL A 147 -12.44 -3.76 -4.73
CA VAL A 147 -12.48 -3.80 -6.20
C VAL A 147 -12.97 -2.48 -6.80
N GLY A 148 -13.78 -1.73 -6.05
CA GLY A 148 -14.47 -0.53 -6.55
C GLY A 148 -13.52 0.61 -6.93
N PRO A 149 -13.69 1.23 -8.11
CA PRO A 149 -12.92 2.40 -8.56
C PRO A 149 -12.90 3.56 -7.56
N LEU A 150 -13.99 3.77 -6.80
CA LEU A 150 -14.10 4.84 -5.80
C LEU A 150 -13.11 4.74 -4.64
N SER A 151 -12.42 3.60 -4.49
CA SER A 151 -11.34 3.45 -3.50
C SER A 151 -9.98 3.95 -3.98
N GLY A 152 -9.83 4.35 -5.25
CA GLY A 152 -8.59 4.95 -5.77
C GLY A 152 -7.35 4.09 -5.49
N LEU A 153 -6.34 4.69 -4.83
CA LEU A 153 -5.09 4.02 -4.45
C LEU A 153 -5.27 2.80 -3.54
N TRP A 154 -6.43 2.66 -2.89
CA TRP A 154 -6.79 1.50 -2.09
C TRP A 154 -7.55 0.42 -2.84
N SER A 155 -7.74 0.57 -4.15
CA SER A 155 -8.39 -0.43 -4.98
C SER A 155 -7.40 -1.41 -5.62
N VAL A 156 -7.89 -2.57 -6.06
CA VAL A 156 -7.11 -3.54 -6.87
C VAL A 156 -6.48 -2.89 -8.11
N TRP A 157 -7.08 -1.83 -8.65
CA TRP A 157 -6.60 -1.10 -9.83
C TRP A 157 -5.27 -0.38 -9.59
N ALA A 158 -4.88 -0.16 -8.34
CA ALA A 158 -3.59 0.43 -8.00
C ALA A 158 -2.43 -0.58 -8.11
N SER A 159 -2.72 -1.88 -8.15
CA SER A 159 -1.69 -2.92 -8.21
C SER A 159 -1.41 -3.37 -9.65
N PRO A 160 -0.14 -3.38 -10.08
CA PRO A 160 0.28 -4.05 -11.31
C PRO A 160 -0.01 -5.56 -11.33
N ALA A 161 -0.18 -6.21 -10.17
CA ALA A 161 -0.50 -7.63 -10.11
C ALA A 161 -1.94 -7.95 -10.56
N PHE A 162 -2.84 -6.96 -10.58
CA PHE A 162 -4.22 -7.17 -11.02
C PHE A 162 -4.31 -7.29 -12.54
N MET A 163 -3.67 -6.38 -13.28
CA MET A 163 -3.51 -6.43 -14.74
C MET A 163 -2.09 -5.97 -15.12
N PRO A 164 -1.13 -6.91 -15.26
CA PRO A 164 0.26 -6.56 -15.53
C PRO A 164 0.45 -5.68 -16.76
N GLY A 165 1.20 -4.59 -16.60
CA GLY A 165 1.46 -3.60 -17.66
C GLY A 165 0.29 -2.66 -17.98
N VAL A 166 -0.85 -2.81 -17.29
CA VAL A 166 -2.07 -2.03 -17.51
C VAL A 166 -2.46 -1.25 -16.26
N THR A 167 -2.51 -1.89 -15.09
CA THR A 167 -2.93 -1.25 -13.84
C THR A 167 -1.76 -0.65 -13.05
N GLY A 168 -2.08 0.28 -12.17
CA GLY A 168 -1.12 1.05 -11.37
C GLY A 168 -1.79 2.25 -10.70
N ALA A 169 -1.05 2.95 -9.84
CA ALA A 169 -1.55 4.08 -9.05
C ALA A 169 -2.30 5.13 -9.91
N ASP A 170 -1.73 5.50 -11.05
CA ASP A 170 -2.32 6.48 -11.97
C ASP A 170 -3.65 6.03 -12.56
N VAL A 171 -3.74 4.77 -12.99
CA VAL A 171 -4.99 4.22 -13.53
C VAL A 171 -6.05 4.14 -12.44
N ALA A 172 -5.67 3.76 -11.22
CA ALA A 172 -6.59 3.71 -10.10
C ALA A 172 -7.17 5.09 -9.76
N CYS A 173 -6.33 6.12 -9.73
CA CYS A 173 -6.79 7.49 -9.52
C CYS A 173 -7.63 8.01 -10.69
N ALA A 174 -7.22 7.74 -11.94
CA ALA A 174 -7.98 8.13 -13.12
C ALA A 174 -9.37 7.47 -13.18
N LEU A 175 -9.48 6.19 -12.78
CA LEU A 175 -10.77 5.51 -12.65
C LEU A 175 -11.63 6.08 -11.52
N MET A 176 -11.02 6.45 -10.39
CA MET A 176 -11.73 7.13 -9.31
C MET A 176 -12.28 8.49 -9.78
N ASP A 177 -11.47 9.26 -10.50
CA ASP A 177 -11.85 10.51 -11.16
C ASP A 177 -13.04 10.34 -12.10
N CYS A 178 -12.97 9.34 -12.98
CA CYS A 178 -14.05 9.00 -13.90
C CYS A 178 -15.33 8.63 -13.15
N ALA A 179 -15.23 7.81 -12.09
CA ALA A 179 -16.38 7.42 -11.29
C ALA A 179 -17.02 8.62 -10.59
N ARG A 180 -16.20 9.52 -10.02
CA ARG A 180 -16.65 10.73 -9.32
C ARG A 180 -17.26 11.78 -10.25
N ALA A 181 -16.83 11.82 -11.51
CA ALA A 181 -17.28 12.80 -12.49
C ALA A 181 -18.29 12.25 -13.52
N GLY A 182 -18.73 11.00 -13.38
CA GLY A 182 -19.70 10.39 -14.30
C GLY A 182 -19.14 10.14 -15.70
N ARG A 183 -17.82 9.97 -15.84
CA ARG A 183 -17.11 9.83 -17.13
C ARG A 183 -16.80 8.38 -17.46
N TYR A 184 -17.84 7.63 -17.81
CA TYR A 184 -17.68 6.24 -18.26
C TYR A 184 -16.98 6.16 -19.64
N ARG A 185 -16.05 5.21 -19.80
CA ARG A 185 -15.26 4.99 -21.03
C ARG A 185 -14.46 6.22 -21.51
N SER A 186 -14.02 7.07 -20.58
CA SER A 186 -13.03 8.11 -20.87
C SER A 186 -11.70 7.47 -21.28
N ASP A 187 -11.12 7.93 -22.38
CA ASP A 187 -9.81 7.47 -22.88
C ASP A 187 -8.65 8.05 -22.07
N HIS A 188 -8.86 9.20 -21.42
CA HIS A 188 -7.89 9.84 -20.54
C HIS A 188 -8.53 10.67 -19.42
N VAL A 189 -7.70 11.06 -18.45
CA VAL A 189 -8.00 12.02 -17.39
C VAL A 189 -6.79 12.96 -17.22
N VAL A 190 -7.03 14.22 -16.85
CA VAL A 190 -5.97 15.16 -16.46
C VAL A 190 -5.79 15.06 -14.95
N ALA A 191 -4.61 14.66 -14.50
CA ALA A 191 -4.29 14.57 -13.08
C ALA A 191 -4.16 15.97 -12.44
N PRO A 192 -4.17 16.09 -11.11
CA PRO A 192 -4.05 17.38 -10.41
C PRO A 192 -2.78 18.18 -10.73
N ASP A 193 -1.69 17.51 -11.10
CA ASP A 193 -0.43 18.12 -11.52
C ASP A 193 -0.40 18.54 -13.01
N GLY A 194 -1.50 18.33 -13.73
CA GLY A 194 -1.68 18.71 -15.14
C GLY A 194 -1.27 17.63 -16.15
N ARG A 195 -0.71 16.49 -15.72
CA ARG A 195 -0.34 15.42 -16.67
C ARG A 195 -1.57 14.65 -17.15
N THR A 196 -1.56 14.24 -18.41
CA THR A 196 -2.61 13.38 -18.97
C THR A 196 -2.31 11.91 -18.67
N VAL A 197 -3.25 11.23 -18.04
CA VAL A 197 -3.21 9.77 -17.80
C VAL A 197 -4.17 9.09 -18.76
N ARG A 198 -3.63 8.20 -19.59
CA ARG A 198 -4.42 7.37 -20.49
C ARG A 198 -5.03 6.20 -19.72
N ILE A 199 -6.30 5.90 -20.00
CA ILE A 199 -6.99 4.70 -19.53
C ILE A 199 -7.11 3.74 -20.72
N PRO A 200 -6.35 2.63 -20.76
CA PRO A 200 -6.43 1.67 -21.86
C PRO A 200 -7.81 1.01 -21.98
N ASP A 201 -8.25 0.68 -23.20
CA ASP A 201 -9.55 0.00 -23.44
C ASP A 201 -9.70 -1.30 -22.63
N MET A 202 -8.60 -2.05 -22.46
CA MET A 202 -8.57 -3.26 -21.64
C MET A 202 -9.03 -3.02 -20.18
N VAL A 203 -8.81 -1.82 -19.64
CA VAL A 203 -9.29 -1.44 -18.30
C VAL A 203 -10.81 -1.34 -18.31
N TRP A 204 -11.40 -0.70 -19.33
CA TRP A 204 -12.85 -0.58 -19.48
C TRP A 204 -13.51 -1.93 -19.75
N ASP A 205 -12.91 -2.76 -20.61
CA ASP A 205 -13.36 -4.14 -20.82
C ASP A 205 -13.36 -4.93 -19.50
N ARG A 206 -12.35 -4.70 -18.66
CA ARG A 206 -12.29 -5.32 -17.34
C ARG A 206 -13.37 -4.79 -16.42
N VAL A 207 -13.58 -3.47 -16.35
CA VAL A 207 -14.68 -2.82 -15.61
C VAL A 207 -16.03 -3.43 -15.99
N ASP A 208 -16.27 -3.63 -17.28
CA ASP A 208 -17.52 -4.21 -17.81
C ASP A 208 -17.67 -5.67 -17.42
N SER A 209 -16.60 -6.46 -17.56
CA SER A 209 -16.60 -7.88 -17.17
C SER A 209 -16.88 -8.09 -15.67
N MET A 210 -16.59 -7.07 -14.85
CA MET A 210 -16.82 -7.07 -13.41
C MET A 210 -18.16 -6.45 -13.01
N GLY A 211 -18.97 -5.98 -13.98
CA GLY A 211 -20.27 -5.36 -13.72
C GLY A 211 -20.17 -4.00 -13.03
N LEU A 212 -19.05 -3.28 -13.21
CA LEU A 212 -18.78 -2.02 -12.50
C LEU A 212 -19.18 -0.77 -13.32
N ALA A 213 -19.73 -0.92 -14.52
CA ALA A 213 -20.10 0.20 -15.39
C ALA A 213 -21.05 1.21 -14.71
N SER A 214 -21.99 0.73 -13.89
CA SER A 214 -22.94 1.59 -13.17
C SER A 214 -22.27 2.53 -12.16
N VAL A 215 -21.08 2.19 -11.67
CA VAL A 215 -20.29 3.06 -10.75
C VAL A 215 -19.93 4.40 -11.40
N PHE A 216 -19.93 4.45 -12.74
CA PHE A 216 -19.59 5.63 -13.53
C PHE A 216 -20.82 6.34 -14.10
N ALA A 217 -22.02 5.80 -13.92
CA ALA A 217 -23.25 6.31 -14.55
C ALA A 217 -24.00 7.33 -13.68
N ASP A 218 -23.71 7.39 -12.37
CA ASP A 218 -24.45 8.21 -11.41
C ASP A 218 -23.50 9.13 -10.64
N THR A 219 -23.49 10.41 -11.02
CA THR A 219 -23.12 11.47 -10.09
C THR A 219 -24.41 12.16 -9.71
N GLY A 220 -25.06 11.69 -8.64
CA GLY A 220 -26.22 12.37 -8.04
C GLY A 220 -25.84 13.72 -7.40
N PHE A 221 -25.14 14.57 -8.16
CA PHE A 221 -25.08 16.01 -7.97
C PHE A 221 -26.32 16.65 -8.60
#